data_AF-A0A7S2HX62-F1
#
_entry.id   AF-A0A7S2HX62-F1
#
_cell.length_a   1.000
_cell.length_b   1.000
_cell.length_c   1.000
_cell.angle_alpha   90.00
_cell.angle_beta   90.00
_cell.angle_gamma   90.00
#
_symmetry.space_group_name_H-M   'P 1'
#
loop_
_entity.id
_entity.type
_entity.pdbx_description
1 polymer ?
#
loop_
_entity_poly.entity_id
_entity_poly.type
_entity_poly.pdbx_seq_one_letter_code
_entity_poly.pdbx_strand_id
1 'polypeptide(L)'
;LKQRVVPTSCFTLTVMDTVDAVLSQLADDDRLHESLGRPSVQKALKHWTNERRLSPDEAEELFDEDDTEFRLYIRPVLDRMRPLQHACKVAGLGGVPWHLVVDRARCFPRPRREAEPDVREVSRDAQDELELPPPQDWRKVLKMQLIQVVVIGVLALLVSRGVFPLGGVPAP
;
A
#
# COMPACT_ATOMS: atom_id res chain seq x y z
N LEU A 1 -23.32 9.61 -7.28
CA LEU A 1 -22.41 9.22 -6.18
C LEU A 1 -21.01 9.06 -6.75
N LYS A 2 -20.17 10.10 -6.68
CA LYS A 2 -18.81 10.11 -7.23
C LYS A 2 -17.85 9.85 -6.06
N GLN A 3 -17.38 8.61 -5.93
CA GLN A 3 -16.45 8.21 -4.88
C GLN A 3 -15.15 9.00 -5.04
N ARG A 4 -14.81 9.78 -4.02
CA ARG A 4 -13.47 10.40 -3.90
C ARG A 4 -12.52 9.30 -3.45
N VAL A 5 -11.63 8.89 -4.36
CA VAL A 5 -10.44 8.12 -3.99
C VAL A 5 -9.49 9.10 -3.30
N VAL A 6 -9.35 8.94 -1.98
CA VAL A 6 -8.39 9.70 -1.17
C VAL A 6 -6.99 9.13 -1.45
N PRO A 7 -5.97 9.95 -1.71
CA PRO A 7 -4.61 9.46 -1.92
C PRO A 7 -4.01 8.99 -0.59
N THR A 8 -3.94 7.68 -0.41
CA THR A 8 -3.35 6.98 0.75
C THR A 8 -1.81 7.05 0.74
N SER A 9 -1.20 8.22 0.53
CA SER A 9 0.24 8.30 0.21
C SER A 9 1.18 8.64 1.38
N CYS A 10 0.68 8.88 2.61
CA CYS A 10 1.55 9.17 3.77
C CYS A 10 1.61 8.05 4.82
N PHE A 11 0.73 7.04 4.77
CA PHE A 11 0.73 5.92 5.73
C PHE A 11 1.56 4.71 5.28
N THR A 12 1.93 4.61 4.01
CA THR A 12 2.61 3.43 3.46
C THR A 12 4.10 3.36 3.80
N LEU A 13 4.74 4.50 4.05
CA LEU A 13 6.16 4.55 4.42
C LEU A 13 6.40 3.88 5.78
N THR A 14 5.60 4.21 6.79
CA THR A 14 5.78 3.64 8.14
C THR A 14 5.46 2.16 8.22
N VAL A 15 4.54 1.66 7.37
CA VAL A 15 4.16 0.24 7.37
C VAL A 15 5.19 -0.62 6.63
N MET A 16 5.87 -0.08 5.61
CA MET A 16 7.01 -0.80 5.01
C MET A 16 8.23 -0.82 5.94
N ASP A 17 8.43 0.23 6.73
CA ASP A 17 9.51 0.26 7.71
C ASP A 17 9.34 -0.79 8.81
N THR A 18 8.10 -1.19 9.15
CA THR A 18 7.87 -2.30 10.09
C THR A 18 8.19 -3.66 9.47
N VAL A 19 7.88 -3.86 8.19
CA VAL A 19 8.28 -5.06 7.45
C VAL A 19 9.80 -5.15 7.40
N ASP A 20 10.49 -4.06 7.08
CA ASP A 20 11.95 -3.99 7.04
C ASP A 20 12.57 -4.25 8.42
N ALA A 21 11.99 -3.72 9.49
CA ALA A 21 12.45 -3.98 10.85
C ALA A 21 12.36 -5.47 11.23
N VAL A 22 11.25 -6.13 10.87
CA VAL A 22 11.07 -7.57 11.13
C VAL A 22 12.02 -8.39 10.24
N LEU A 23 12.18 -8.04 8.97
CA LEU A 23 13.15 -8.69 8.08
C LEU A 23 14.59 -8.59 8.61
N SER A 24 14.98 -7.41 9.10
CA SER A 24 16.30 -7.23 9.71
C SER A 24 16.48 -8.10 10.96
N GLN A 25 15.46 -8.21 11.83
CA GLN A 25 15.53 -9.08 13.00
C GLN A 25 15.66 -10.56 12.61
N LEU A 26 14.93 -11.00 11.59
CA LEU A 26 15.00 -12.38 11.10
C LEU A 26 16.35 -12.68 10.45
N ALA A 27 16.93 -11.73 9.72
CA ALA A 27 18.23 -11.88 9.05
C ALA A 27 19.41 -12.07 10.02
N ASP A 28 19.27 -11.57 11.25
CA ASP A 28 20.26 -11.68 12.32
C ASP A 28 20.05 -12.93 13.20
N ASP A 29 18.98 -13.70 13.00
CA ASP A 29 18.67 -14.91 13.78
C ASP A 29 19.34 -16.15 13.17
N ASP A 30 20.58 -16.43 13.57
CA ASP A 30 21.34 -17.57 13.04
C ASP A 30 20.67 -18.94 13.28
N ARG A 31 19.95 -19.09 14.41
CA ARG A 31 19.24 -20.35 14.72
C ARG A 31 18.07 -20.59 13.76
N LEU A 32 17.41 -19.51 13.34
CA LEU A 32 16.38 -19.57 12.31
C LEU A 32 17.00 -20.05 11.00
N HIS A 33 18.11 -19.45 10.57
CA HIS A 33 18.76 -19.80 9.30
C HIS A 33 19.33 -21.22 9.27
N GLU A 34 19.86 -21.71 10.39
CA GLU A 34 20.28 -23.11 10.53
C GLU A 34 19.08 -24.05 10.32
N SER A 35 17.92 -23.72 10.89
CA SER A 35 16.68 -24.50 10.72
C SER A 35 16.10 -24.39 9.31
N LEU A 36 16.22 -23.23 8.65
CA LEU A 36 15.79 -23.01 7.25
C LEU A 36 16.58 -23.85 6.24
N GLY A 37 17.78 -24.33 6.60
CA GLY A 37 18.54 -25.27 5.78
C GLY A 37 17.89 -26.64 5.64
N ARG A 38 16.91 -26.98 6.49
CA ARG A 38 16.24 -28.28 6.49
C ARG A 38 15.16 -28.37 5.42
N PRO A 39 15.10 -29.48 4.66
CA PRO A 39 14.11 -29.64 3.58
C PRO A 39 12.66 -29.72 4.10
N SER A 40 12.45 -30.31 5.26
CA SER A 40 11.16 -30.38 5.98
C SER A 40 10.61 -28.99 6.29
N VAL A 41 11.45 -28.13 6.87
CA VAL A 41 11.12 -26.73 7.18
C VAL A 41 10.80 -25.94 5.91
N GLN A 42 11.58 -26.11 4.83
CA GLN A 42 11.29 -25.46 3.55
C GLN A 42 9.96 -25.92 2.93
N LYS A 43 9.64 -27.22 3.00
CA LYS A 43 8.34 -27.73 2.56
C LYS A 43 7.19 -27.14 3.38
N ALA A 44 7.34 -27.12 4.71
CA ALA A 44 6.34 -26.58 5.61
C ALA A 44 6.10 -25.09 5.36
N LEU A 45 7.16 -24.32 5.14
CA LEU A 45 7.06 -22.90 4.79
C LEU A 45 6.35 -22.67 3.46
N LYS A 46 6.68 -23.44 2.41
CA LYS A 46 6.01 -23.32 1.11
C LYS A 46 4.52 -23.68 1.16
N HIS A 47 4.16 -24.65 2.00
CA HIS A 47 2.76 -24.97 2.28
C HIS A 47 2.08 -23.80 3.03
N TRP A 48 2.72 -23.31 4.08
CA TRP A 48 2.17 -22.25 4.94
C TRP A 48 2.02 -20.89 4.24
N THR A 49 2.94 -20.52 3.35
CA THR A 49 2.84 -19.32 2.50
C THR A 49 1.93 -19.51 1.29
N ASN A 50 1.36 -20.71 1.12
CA ASN A 50 0.51 -21.09 0.00
C ASN A 50 1.18 -20.99 -1.38
N GLU A 51 2.51 -21.02 -1.44
CA GLU A 51 3.27 -21.06 -2.71
C GLU A 51 3.21 -22.45 -3.34
N ARG A 52 3.36 -23.49 -2.52
CA ARG A 52 3.19 -24.88 -2.94
C ARG A 52 2.41 -25.64 -1.89
N ARG A 53 1.11 -25.73 -2.11
CA ARG A 53 0.20 -26.44 -1.22
C ARG A 53 0.44 -27.94 -1.33
N LEU A 54 0.87 -28.55 -0.23
CA LEU A 54 0.95 -30.01 -0.07
C LEU A 54 -0.44 -30.66 -0.10
N SER A 55 -0.49 -31.96 -0.40
CA SER A 55 -1.72 -32.76 -0.27
C SER A 55 -2.14 -32.81 1.21
N PRO A 56 -3.42 -33.09 1.51
CA PRO A 56 -3.87 -33.21 2.90
C PRO A 56 -3.09 -34.27 3.67
N ASP A 57 -2.83 -35.43 3.05
CA ASP A 57 -2.09 -36.54 3.67
C ASP A 57 -0.63 -36.13 4.00
N GLU A 58 0.07 -35.48 3.06
CA GLU A 58 1.44 -34.99 3.29
C GLU A 58 1.49 -33.85 4.33
N ALA A 59 0.44 -33.03 4.39
CA ALA A 59 0.34 -31.97 5.37
C ALA A 59 0.07 -32.53 6.77
N GLU A 60 -0.76 -33.56 6.90
CA GLU A 60 -1.02 -34.21 8.19
C GLU A 60 0.27 -34.83 8.76
N GLU A 61 1.06 -35.51 7.92
CA GLU A 61 2.34 -36.07 8.33
C GLU A 61 3.36 -34.97 8.71
N LEU A 62 3.47 -33.90 7.91
CA LEU A 62 4.48 -32.85 8.14
C LEU A 62 4.16 -31.94 9.34
N PHE A 63 2.88 -31.83 9.68
CA PHE A 63 2.39 -30.98 10.77
C PHE A 63 1.87 -31.79 11.98
N ASP A 64 2.31 -33.04 12.10
CA ASP A 64 2.02 -33.87 13.27
C ASP A 64 2.63 -33.26 14.54
N GLU A 65 1.79 -32.99 15.54
CA GLU A 65 2.22 -32.38 16.80
C GLU A 65 3.09 -33.32 17.65
N ASP A 66 3.02 -34.62 17.42
CA ASP A 66 3.82 -35.63 18.11
C ASP A 66 5.19 -35.84 17.45
N ASP A 67 5.38 -35.39 16.20
CA ASP A 67 6.67 -35.47 15.53
C ASP A 67 7.71 -34.55 16.20
N THR A 68 8.86 -35.13 16.49
CA THR A 68 10.01 -34.42 17.06
C THR A 68 10.54 -33.37 16.08
N GLU A 69 10.53 -33.63 14.77
CA GLU A 69 10.98 -32.68 13.76
C GLU A 69 10.07 -31.44 13.70
N PHE A 70 8.75 -31.67 13.78
CA PHE A 70 7.77 -30.58 13.82
C PHE A 70 7.98 -29.70 15.05
N ARG A 71 8.08 -30.31 16.24
CA ARG A 71 8.22 -29.58 17.51
C ARG A 71 9.54 -28.82 17.64
N LEU A 72 10.65 -29.40 17.16
CA LEU A 72 11.98 -28.82 17.35
C LEU A 72 12.35 -27.80 16.29
N TYR A 73 11.92 -27.98 15.03
CA TYR A 73 12.38 -27.15 13.91
C TYR A 73 11.24 -26.40 13.22
N ILE A 74 10.17 -27.08 12.84
CA ILE A 74 9.11 -26.46 12.03
C ILE A 74 8.32 -25.43 12.85
N ARG A 75 7.78 -25.83 14.00
CA ARG A 75 6.96 -24.97 14.86
C ARG A 75 7.70 -23.69 15.31
N PRO A 76 8.94 -23.75 15.82
CA PRO A 76 9.68 -22.55 16.19
C PRO A 76 9.93 -21.59 15.01
N VAL A 77 10.21 -22.13 13.82
CA VAL A 77 10.40 -21.33 12.60
C VAL A 77 9.10 -20.64 12.23
N LEU A 78 7.97 -21.35 12.20
CA LEU A 78 6.67 -20.77 11.89
C LEU A 78 6.27 -19.69 12.89
N ASP A 79 6.51 -19.91 14.19
CA ASP A 79 6.20 -18.92 15.23
C ASP A 79 7.03 -17.64 15.08
N ARG A 80 8.31 -17.75 14.70
CA ARG A 80 9.16 -16.60 14.38
C ARG A 80 8.75 -15.88 13.10
N MET A 81 8.11 -16.58 12.16
CA MET A 81 7.63 -16.00 10.90
C MET A 81 6.25 -15.30 11.04
N ARG A 82 5.46 -15.59 12.08
CA ARG A 82 4.14 -14.95 12.31
C ARG A 82 4.18 -13.42 12.36
N PRO A 83 5.14 -12.77 13.05
CA PRO A 83 5.25 -11.30 13.05
C PRO A 83 5.44 -10.75 11.63
N LEU A 84 6.22 -11.42 10.79
CA LEU A 84 6.42 -11.01 9.40
C LEU A 84 5.12 -11.16 8.60
N GLN A 85 4.39 -12.27 8.77
CA GLN A 85 3.07 -12.44 8.14
C GLN A 85 2.09 -11.35 8.54
N HIS A 86 2.07 -10.98 9.82
CA HIS A 86 1.23 -9.90 10.30
C HIS A 86 1.64 -8.56 9.66
N ALA A 87 2.93 -8.22 9.68
CA ALA A 87 3.46 -7.00 9.08
C ALA A 87 3.13 -6.93 7.57
N CYS A 88 3.35 -8.02 6.82
CA CYS A 88 3.01 -8.12 5.40
C CYS A 88 1.51 -7.91 5.16
N LYS A 89 0.64 -8.53 5.97
CA LYS A 89 -0.81 -8.35 5.85
C LYS A 89 -1.24 -6.91 6.11
N VAL A 90 -0.67 -6.26 7.12
CA VAL A 90 -0.95 -4.83 7.44
C VAL A 90 -0.44 -3.93 6.32
N ALA A 91 0.70 -4.28 5.72
CA ALA A 91 1.27 -3.61 4.56
C ALA A 91 0.50 -3.83 3.25
N GLY A 92 -0.53 -4.70 3.25
CA GLY A 92 -1.26 -5.07 2.05
C GLY A 92 -0.45 -5.94 1.08
N LEU A 93 0.65 -6.55 1.53
CA LEU A 93 1.38 -7.54 0.76
C LEU A 93 0.55 -8.83 0.72
N GLY A 94 0.29 -9.34 -0.49
CA GLY A 94 -0.54 -10.52 -0.73
C GLY A 94 0.03 -11.85 -0.21
N GLY A 95 1.17 -11.83 0.49
CA GLY A 95 1.84 -13.00 1.03
C GLY A 95 3.14 -12.65 1.75
N VAL A 96 3.74 -13.66 2.38
CA VAL A 96 5.03 -13.53 3.06
C VAL A 96 6.15 -13.78 2.06
N PRO A 97 7.09 -12.85 1.88
CA PRO A 97 8.22 -13.02 0.97
C PRO A 97 9.30 -13.90 1.63
N TRP A 98 9.03 -15.19 1.81
CA TRP A 98 9.96 -16.09 2.51
C TRP A 98 11.32 -16.24 1.81
N HIS A 99 11.39 -16.04 0.49
CA HIS A 99 12.65 -16.01 -0.26
C HIS A 99 13.59 -14.92 0.26
N LEU A 100 13.07 -13.73 0.60
CA LEU A 100 13.85 -12.65 1.20
C LEU A 100 14.42 -13.05 2.56
N VAL A 101 13.66 -13.83 3.34
CA VAL A 101 14.14 -14.35 4.62
C VAL A 101 15.27 -15.36 4.39
N VAL A 102 15.14 -16.28 3.43
CA VAL A 102 16.22 -17.23 3.10
C VAL A 102 17.50 -16.51 2.67
N ASP A 103 17.36 -15.46 1.86
CA ASP A 103 18.47 -14.65 1.36
C ASP A 103 19.06 -13.68 2.41
N ARG A 104 18.55 -13.70 3.65
CA ARG A 104 18.92 -12.74 4.72
C ARG A 104 18.75 -11.27 4.29
N ALA A 105 17.78 -10.99 3.42
CA ALA A 105 17.49 -9.64 2.98
C ALA A 105 16.93 -8.83 4.15
N ARG A 106 17.57 -7.70 4.45
CA ARG A 106 17.18 -6.81 5.56
C ARG A 106 16.09 -5.82 5.20
N CYS A 107 15.84 -5.63 3.91
CA CYS A 107 14.84 -4.70 3.42
C CYS A 107 14.07 -5.31 2.26
N PHE A 108 12.80 -4.95 2.16
CA PHE A 108 11.98 -5.28 1.01
C PHE A 108 12.49 -4.53 -0.23
N PRO A 109 12.61 -5.19 -1.40
CA PRO A 109 13.09 -4.54 -2.62
C PRO A 109 12.12 -3.45 -3.04
N ARG A 110 12.52 -2.20 -2.83
CA ARG A 110 11.79 -1.03 -3.33
C ARG A 110 12.17 -0.86 -4.80
N PRO A 111 11.20 -0.61 -5.72
CA PRO A 111 11.55 -0.23 -7.08
C PRO A 111 12.53 0.92 -6.97
N ARG A 112 13.73 0.75 -7.54
CA ARG A 112 14.71 1.82 -7.64
C ARG A 112 13.92 2.96 -8.26
N ARG A 113 13.66 4.03 -7.53
CA ARG A 113 13.44 5.31 -8.18
C ARG A 113 14.71 5.44 -9.01
N GLU A 114 14.61 5.19 -10.31
CA GLU A 114 15.58 5.70 -11.25
C GLU A 114 15.82 7.11 -10.77
N ALA A 115 17.04 7.36 -10.30
CA ALA A 115 17.40 8.70 -9.87
C ALA A 115 16.95 9.58 -11.02
N GLU A 116 15.99 10.47 -10.77
CA GLU A 116 15.71 11.52 -11.74
C GLU A 116 17.09 12.02 -12.17
N PRO A 117 17.40 12.00 -13.47
CA PRO A 117 18.73 12.33 -13.96
C PRO A 117 19.14 13.59 -13.24
N ASP A 118 20.31 13.57 -12.59
CA ASP A 118 20.84 14.67 -11.82
C ASP A 118 20.69 15.96 -12.63
N VAL A 119 19.64 16.76 -12.34
CA VAL A 119 19.28 17.99 -13.07
C VAL A 119 20.27 19.10 -12.65
N ARG A 120 21.55 18.77 -12.58
CA ARG A 120 22.64 19.69 -12.26
C ARG A 120 23.62 19.91 -13.40
N GLU A 121 23.57 19.13 -14.49
CA GLU A 121 24.51 19.32 -15.61
C GLU A 121 23.92 19.27 -17.03
N VAL A 122 22.64 19.56 -17.20
CA VAL A 122 22.10 19.88 -18.54
C VAL A 122 21.35 21.21 -18.53
N SER A 123 21.99 22.19 -19.17
CA SER A 123 21.39 23.41 -19.72
C SER A 123 21.17 24.59 -18.77
N ARG A 124 22.28 25.30 -18.52
CA ARG A 124 22.31 26.73 -18.20
C ARG A 124 21.81 27.63 -19.35
N ASP A 125 21.32 27.05 -20.46
CA ASP A 125 20.95 27.75 -21.70
C ASP A 125 19.51 27.43 -22.21
N ALA A 126 18.64 26.80 -21.41
CA ALA A 126 17.25 26.49 -21.80
C ALA A 126 16.21 26.99 -20.77
N GLN A 127 16.45 28.15 -20.18
CA GLN A 127 15.50 28.87 -19.30
C GLN A 127 14.82 30.06 -20.00
N ASP A 128 14.50 29.92 -21.29
CA ASP A 128 13.53 30.81 -21.95
C ASP A 128 12.43 29.93 -22.55
N GLU A 129 11.17 30.33 -22.36
CA GLU A 129 9.94 29.71 -22.89
C GLU A 129 9.31 28.49 -22.17
N LEU A 130 9.35 28.45 -20.84
CA LEU A 130 8.21 27.88 -20.10
C LEU A 130 7.33 29.03 -19.63
N GLU A 131 6.35 29.41 -20.46
CA GLU A 131 5.27 30.32 -20.09
C GLU A 131 4.55 29.76 -18.85
N LEU A 132 4.99 30.23 -17.67
CA LEU A 132 4.26 30.05 -16.44
C LEU A 132 2.85 30.62 -16.65
N PRO A 133 1.78 29.87 -16.32
CA PRO A 133 0.45 30.43 -16.38
C PRO A 133 0.43 31.71 -15.53
N PRO A 134 -0.16 32.81 -16.05
CA PRO A 134 -0.09 34.09 -15.37
C PRO A 134 -0.60 33.94 -13.93
N PRO A 135 0.07 34.57 -12.95
CA PRO A 135 -0.27 34.42 -11.54
C PRO A 135 -1.77 34.68 -11.35
N GLN A 136 -2.47 33.65 -10.89
CA GLN A 136 -3.93 33.70 -10.77
C GLN A 136 -4.29 34.70 -9.66
N ASP A 137 -4.76 35.89 -10.05
CA ASP A 137 -5.22 36.93 -9.14
C ASP A 137 -6.39 36.42 -8.29
N TRP A 138 -6.10 35.99 -7.06
CA TRP A 138 -7.10 35.51 -6.08
C TRP A 138 -8.23 36.54 -5.84
N ARG A 139 -7.96 37.84 -6.03
CA ARG A 139 -8.98 38.90 -6.01
C ARG A 139 -10.03 38.74 -7.11
N LYS A 140 -9.66 38.27 -8.31
CA LYS A 140 -10.61 38.01 -9.40
C LYS A 140 -11.45 36.77 -9.11
N VAL A 141 -10.85 35.74 -8.53
CA VAL A 141 -11.57 34.53 -8.08
C VAL A 141 -12.62 34.87 -7.02
N LEU A 142 -12.29 35.72 -6.04
CA LEU A 142 -13.25 36.19 -5.04
C LEU A 142 -14.38 37.02 -5.64
N LYS A 143 -14.08 37.92 -6.59
CA LYS A 143 -15.11 38.70 -7.29
C LYS A 143 -16.06 37.79 -8.08
N MET A 144 -15.52 36.77 -8.75
CA MET A 144 -16.31 35.81 -9.51
C MET A 144 -17.24 35.00 -8.59
N GLN A 145 -16.72 34.53 -7.45
CA GLN A 145 -17.51 33.81 -6.44
C GLN A 145 -18.63 34.68 -5.85
N LEU A 146 -18.36 35.96 -5.57
CA LEU A 146 -19.38 36.88 -5.04
C LEU A 146 -20.53 37.07 -6.04
N ILE A 147 -20.21 37.29 -7.32
CA ILE A 147 -21.22 37.41 -8.38
C ILE A 147 -22.06 36.14 -8.47
N GLN A 148 -21.42 34.97 -8.42
CA GLN A 148 -22.10 33.68 -8.50
C GLN A 148 -23.06 33.47 -7.33
N VAL A 149 -22.67 33.85 -6.11
CA VAL A 149 -23.53 33.79 -4.92
C VAL A 149 -24.71 34.76 -5.02
N VAL A 150 -24.50 35.98 -5.54
CA VAL A 150 -25.59 36.95 -5.74
C VAL A 150 -26.60 36.44 -6.76
N VAL A 151 -26.14 35.90 -7.89
CA VAL A 151 -27.04 35.35 -8.93
C VAL A 151 -27.86 34.19 -8.37
N ILE A 152 -27.24 33.25 -7.65
CA ILE A 152 -27.95 32.13 -7.01
C ILE A 152 -28.95 32.64 -5.97
N GLY A 153 -28.57 33.62 -5.16
CA GLY A 153 -29.44 34.23 -4.15
C GLY A 153 -30.67 34.90 -4.78
N VAL A 154 -30.49 35.66 -5.87
CA VAL A 154 -31.59 36.28 -6.60
C VAL A 154 -32.49 35.22 -7.24
N LEU A 155 -31.92 34.18 -7.85
CA LEU A 155 -32.69 33.09 -8.45
C LEU A 155 -33.52 32.35 -7.39
N ALA A 156 -32.91 32.03 -6.24
CA ALA A 156 -33.60 31.40 -5.12
C ALA A 156 -34.74 32.29 -4.60
N LEU A 157 -34.51 33.60 -4.48
CA LEU A 157 -35.52 34.55 -4.02
C LEU A 157 -36.68 34.69 -5.02
N LEU A 158 -36.40 34.67 -6.32
CA LEU A 158 -37.43 34.67 -7.38
C LEU A 158 -38.25 33.37 -7.39
N VAL A 159 -37.63 32.22 -7.12
CA VAL A 159 -38.33 30.94 -6.94
C VAL A 159 -39.20 30.97 -5.68
N SER A 160 -38.68 31.46 -4.55
CA SER A 160 -39.45 31.57 -3.30
C SER A 160 -40.63 32.54 -3.38
N ARG A 161 -40.57 33.55 -4.26
CA ARG A 161 -41.68 34.49 -4.51
C ARG A 161 -42.66 33.99 -5.57
N GLY A 162 -42.50 32.78 -6.10
CA GLY A 162 -43.42 32.16 -7.05
C GLY A 162 -43.42 32.79 -8.45
N VAL A 163 -42.35 33.51 -8.82
CA VAL A 163 -42.24 34.19 -10.12
C VAL A 163 -41.86 33.22 -11.24
N PHE A 164 -41.29 32.05 -10.89
CA PHE A 164 -40.99 30.98 -11.83
C PHE A 164 -42.01 29.84 -11.69
N PRO A 165 -42.85 29.57 -12.71
CA PRO A 165 -43.68 28.39 -12.72
C PRO A 165 -42.76 27.20 -13.03
N LEU A 166 -42.33 26.47 -11.99
CA LEU A 166 -41.83 25.12 -12.17
C LEU A 166 -43.01 24.28 -12.65
N GLY A 167 -43.07 24.08 -13.97
CA GLY A 167 -44.12 23.33 -14.64
C GLY A 167 -44.34 21.98 -13.96
N GLY A 168 -45.45 21.87 -13.25
CA GLY A 168 -45.92 20.62 -12.68
C GLY A 168 -46.24 19.67 -13.82
N VAL A 169 -45.49 18.57 -13.90
CA VAL A 169 -45.87 17.41 -14.69
C VAL A 169 -47.10 16.81 -14.01
N PRO A 170 -48.29 16.77 -14.64
CA PRO A 170 -49.41 16.05 -14.08
C PRO A 170 -49.08 14.55 -14.07
N ALA A 171 -49.20 13.93 -12.90
CA ALA A 171 -49.13 12.49 -12.70
C ALA A 171 -50.35 11.81 -13.38
N PRO A 172 -50.25 10.52 -13.76
CA PRO A 172 -51.09 9.88 -14.78
C PRO A 172 -52.56 9.75 -14.39
#